data_AF-A0A2M9LDS8-F1
#
_entry.id   AF-A0A2M9LDS8-F1
#
_cell.length_a   1.000
_cell.length_b   1.000
_cell.length_c   1.000
_cell.angle_alpha   90.00
_cell.angle_beta   90.00
_cell.angle_gamma   90.00
#
_symmetry.space_group_name_H-M   'P 1'
#
loop_
_entity.id
_entity.type
_entity.pdbx_description
1 polymer ?
#
loop_
_entity_poly.entity_id
_entity_poly.type
_entity_poly.pdbx_seq_one_letter_code
_entity_poly.pdbx_strand_id
1 'polypeptide(L)' 'MHPPESSRFERCIGFNWCSGCRIYSGNLVYVHRKRVLLDALASLSADDRERLLHKEAALIDYLDSRDLDHR' A
#
# COMPACT_ATOMS: atom_id res chain seq x y z
N MET A 1 17.06 -9.16 -3.54
CA MET A 1 17.37 -7.99 -2.69
C MET A 1 18.30 -7.15 -3.56
N HIS A 2 17.92 -5.98 -4.15
CA HIS A 2 17.85 -5.82 -5.64
C HIS A 2 18.42 -7.10 -6.33
N PRO A 3 19.47 -7.15 -7.17
CA PRO A 3 20.86 -6.96 -6.77
C PRO A 3 21.00 -5.60 -6.16
N PRO A 4 21.03 -5.49 -4.81
CA PRO A 4 20.81 -4.24 -4.04
C PRO A 4 21.57 -3.06 -4.67
N GLU A 5 22.63 -3.39 -5.41
CA GLU A 5 23.60 -2.68 -6.24
C GLU A 5 23.13 -1.52 -7.10
N SER A 6 21.91 -1.57 -7.63
CA SER A 6 21.35 -0.34 -8.19
C SER A 6 21.07 0.60 -7.03
N SER A 7 21.46 1.88 -7.10
CA SER A 7 21.31 2.85 -6.00
C SER A 7 19.86 3.23 -5.64
N ARG A 8 18.90 2.34 -5.94
CA ARG A 8 17.47 2.60 -6.10
C ARG A 8 16.57 1.41 -5.71
N PHE A 9 16.96 0.52 -4.77
CA PHE A 9 16.06 -0.62 -4.47
C PHE A 9 15.02 -0.15 -3.53
N GLU A 10 13.77 -0.23 -3.94
CA GLU A 10 12.68 -0.30 -3.00
C GLU A 10 11.95 -1.61 -3.21
N ARG A 11 11.82 -2.35 -2.11
CA ARG A 11 10.93 -3.51 -2.00
C ARG A 11 9.58 -2.95 -1.60
N CYS A 12 8.67 -2.85 -2.57
CA CYS A 12 7.29 -2.55 -2.26
C CYS A 12 6.58 -3.85 -1.88
N ILE A 13 5.71 -3.76 -0.88
CA ILE A 13 4.69 -4.78 -0.64
C ILE A 13 3.44 -4.35 -1.40
N GLY A 14 3.05 -5.15 -2.38
CA GLY A 14 1.77 -5.01 -3.05
C GLY A 14 0.72 -5.75 -2.23
N PHE A 15 -0.35 -5.04 -1.89
CA PHE A 15 -1.52 -5.62 -1.23
C PHE A 15 -2.57 -5.98 -2.28
N ASN A 16 -3.17 -7.15 -2.13
CA ASN A 16 -4.32 -7.58 -2.90
C ASN A 16 -5.39 -8.09 -1.94
N TRP A 17 -6.64 -7.63 -2.10
CA TRP A 17 -7.73 -7.99 -1.21
C TRP A 17 -9.04 -8.15 -1.97
N CYS A 18 -10.02 -8.78 -1.31
CA CYS A 18 -11.40 -8.89 -1.77
C CYS A 18 -12.33 -8.33 -0.70
N SER A 19 -13.03 -7.22 -1.00
CA SER A 19 -13.95 -6.54 -0.08
C SER A 19 -15.07 -7.47 0.41
N GLY A 20 -15.57 -8.35 -0.48
CA GLY A 20 -16.65 -9.29 -0.16
C GLY A 20 -16.20 -10.45 0.73
N CYS A 21 -15.04 -11.04 0.44
CA CYS A 21 -14.53 -12.19 1.19
C CYS A 21 -13.74 -11.79 2.44
N ARG A 22 -13.34 -10.52 2.58
CA ARG A 22 -12.44 -10.01 3.64
C ARG A 22 -11.14 -10.78 3.77
N ILE A 23 -10.64 -11.28 2.63
CA ILE A 23 -9.34 -11.94 2.53
C ILE A 23 -8.38 -10.95 1.88
N TYR A 24 -7.19 -10.81 2.46
CA TYR A 24 -6.10 -10.01 1.90
C TYR A 24 -4.79 -10.81 1.87
N SER A 25 -3.89 -10.39 1.00
CA SER A 25 -2.53 -10.92 0.87
C SER A 25 -1.56 -9.81 0.54
N GLY A 26 -0.40 -9.83 1.18
CA GLY A 26 0.74 -8.98 0.86
C GLY A 26 1.82 -9.79 0.16
N ASN A 27 2.31 -9.30 -0.98
CA ASN A 27 3.42 -9.92 -1.70
C ASN A 27 4.47 -8.88 -2.05
N LEU A 28 5.74 -9.29 -2.07
CA LEU A 28 6.79 -8.44 -2.62
C LEU A 28 6.53 -8.22 -4.11
N VAL A 29 6.42 -6.96 -4.51
CA VAL A 29 6.21 -6.57 -5.91
C VAL A 29 7.34 -5.68 -6.40
N TYR A 30 7.63 -5.80 -7.68
CA TYR A 30 8.56 -4.90 -8.35
C TYR A 30 7.82 -3.63 -8.80
N VAL A 31 8.24 -2.48 -8.27
CA VAL A 31 7.81 -1.17 -8.77
C VAL A 31 9.00 -0.51 -9.46
N HIS A 32 8.80 -0.14 -10.73
CA HIS A 32 9.83 0.55 -11.48
C HIS A 32 10.06 1.97 -10.93
N ARG A 33 11.31 2.38 -10.70
CA ARG A 33 11.69 3.68 -10.09
C ARG A 33 11.06 4.93 -10.72
N LYS A 34 10.75 4.89 -12.01
CA LYS A 34 10.18 6.03 -12.76
C LYS A 34 8.65 6.05 -12.66
N ARG A 35 8.05 5.03 -12.04
CA ARG A 35 6.62 4.95 -11.83
C ARG A 35 6.28 5.81 -10.63
N VAL A 36 5.55 6.89 -10.88
CA VAL A 36 4.95 7.69 -9.81
C VAL A 36 3.77 6.89 -9.27
N LEU A 37 3.78 6.66 -7.95
CA LEU A 37 2.65 6.08 -7.24
C LEU A 37 1.85 7.20 -6.57
N LEU A 38 0.52 7.13 -6.67
CA LEU A 38 -0.34 8.02 -5.92
C LEU A 38 -0.29 7.61 -4.45
N ASP A 39 -0.05 8.57 -3.56
CA ASP A 39 -0.10 8.34 -2.13
C ASP A 39 -1.57 8.37 -1.68
N ALA A 40 -2.17 7.18 -1.57
CA ALA A 40 -3.55 7.00 -1.12
C ALA A 40 -3.79 7.49 0.32
N LEU A 41 -2.71 7.73 1.08
CA LEU A 41 -2.75 8.25 2.45
C LEU A 41 -2.45 9.76 2.51
N ALA A 42 -2.24 10.44 1.38
CA ALA A 42 -1.82 11.85 1.33
C ALA A 42 -2.79 12.82 2.00
N SER A 43 -4.08 12.46 2.09
CA SER A 43 -5.10 13.28 2.77
C SER A 43 -5.11 13.13 4.29
N LEU A 44 -4.33 12.21 4.85
CA LEU A 44 -4.30 11.94 6.28
C LEU A 44 -3.28 12.81 7.01
N SER A 45 -3.53 13.09 8.29
CA SER A 45 -2.51 13.64 9.17
C SER A 45 -1.37 12.64 9.37
N ALA A 46 -0.20 13.13 9.79
CA ALA A 46 0.95 12.27 10.08
C ALA A 46 0.63 11.20 11.13
N ASP A 47 -0.07 11.59 12.20
CA ASP A 47 -0.45 10.69 13.29
C ASP A 47 -1.45 9.62 12.82
N ASP A 48 -2.43 9.99 11.99
CA ASP A 48 -3.40 9.02 11.46
C ASP A 48 -2.73 8.02 10.52
N ARG A 49 -1.83 8.53 9.67
CA ARG A 49 -1.02 7.71 8.75
C ARG A 49 -0.17 6.73 9.53
N GLU A 50 0.52 7.18 10.58
CA GLU A 50 1.36 6.32 11.40
C GLU A 50 0.53 5.22 12.09
N ARG A 51 -0.61 5.56 12.68
CA ARG A 51 -1.49 4.57 13.33
C ARG A 51 -2.01 3.52 12.35
N LEU A 52 -2.36 3.90 11.12
CA LEU A 52 -2.80 2.96 10.08
C LEU A 52 -1.67 2.04 9.62
N LEU A 53 -0.46 2.58 9.42
CA LEU A 53 0.70 1.80 8.96
C LEU A 53 1.14 0.72 9.97
N HIS A 54 0.81 0.87 11.25
CA HIS A 54 1.09 -0.14 12.28
C HIS A 54 0.10 -1.32 12.28
N LYS A 55 -1.00 -1.25 11.52
CA LYS A 55 -2.06 -2.26 11.51
C LYS A 55 -2.47 -2.58 10.08
N GLU A 56 -1.86 -3.60 9.49
CA GLU A 56 -2.10 -3.99 8.09
C GLU A 56 -3.60 -4.16 7.76
N ALA A 57 -4.37 -4.87 8.58
CA ALA A 57 -5.81 -5.01 8.38
C ALA A 57 -6.55 -3.66 8.35
N ALA A 58 -6.19 -2.73 9.25
CA ALA A 58 -6.81 -1.40 9.29
C ALA A 58 -6.40 -0.53 8.08
N LEU A 59 -5.18 -0.71 7.57
CA LEU A 59 -4.74 -0.09 6.33
C LEU A 59 -5.55 -0.61 5.14
N ILE A 60 -5.76 -1.93 5.04
CA ILE A 60 -6.59 -2.53 3.99
C ILE A 60 -8.04 -2.02 4.09
N ASP A 61 -8.64 -2.02 5.28
CA ASP A 61 -10.00 -1.51 5.48
C ASP A 61 -10.13 -0.03 5.06
N TYR A 62 -9.12 0.79 5.39
CA TYR A 62 -9.09 2.18 4.96
C TYR A 62 -9.02 2.31 3.43
N LEU A 63 -8.13 1.56 2.77
CA LEU A 63 -7.97 1.57 1.32
C LEU A 63 -9.22 1.05 0.60
N ASP A 64 -9.86 0.01 1.14
CA ASP A 64 -11.09 -0.59 0.60
C ASP A 64 -12.25 0.41 0.61
N SER A 65 -12.41 1.17 1.70
CA SER A 65 -13.46 2.19 1.80
C SER A 65 -13.32 3.31 0.77
N ARG A 66 -12.09 3.61 0.32
CA ARG A 66 -11.82 4.64 -0.69
C ARG A 66 -12.04 4.18 -2.13
N ASP A 67 -11.88 2.89 -2.42
CA ASP A 67 -12.16 2.34 -3.77
C ASP A 67 -13.67 2.33 -4.06
N LEU A 68 -14.49 2.22 -3.00
CA LEU A 68 -15.95 2.34 -3.09
C LEU A 68 -16.43 3.77 -3.39
N ASP A 69 -15.66 4.80 -2.99
CA ASP A 69 -15.99 6.20 -3.29
C ASP A 69 -15.69 6.62 -4.75
N HIS A 70 -14.94 5.79 -5.51
CA HIS A 70 -14.56 6.05 -6.91
C HIS A 70 -15.37 5.23 -7.94
N ARG A 71 -16.38 4.44 -7.52
CA ARG A 71 -17.27 3.66 -8.41
C ARG A 71 -18.63 4.29 -8.64
#